data_AF-A0A821KVE1-F1
#
_entry.id   AF-A0A821KVE1-F1
#
_cell.length_a   1.000
_cell.length_b   1.000
_cell.length_c   1.000
_cell.angle_alpha   90.00
_cell.angle_beta   90.00
_cell.angle_gamma   90.00
#
_symmetry.space_group_name_H-M   'P 1'
#
loop_
_entity.id
_entity.type
_entity.pdbx_description
1 polymer ?
#
loop_
_entity_poly.entity_id
_entity_poly.type
_entity_poly.pdbx_seq_one_letter_code
_entity_poly.pdbx_strand_id
1 'polypeptide(L)'
;MDDYEAMTEAVKNADVLSMLQDVVAIDAHDEQSQEIKEKIQDILKQYEVMGEEDRTLFVDRLKEALTEKLSMKMQENDFSYWPMFVAVFFVASVIVFFGYKLYKSIKEKEMKKEEKKKQKQSKKKK
;
A
#
# COMPACT_ATOMS: atom_id res chain seq x y z
N MET A 1 16.13 -11.65 -3.77
CA MET A 1 14.98 -12.55 -3.81
C MET A 1 13.79 -11.63 -3.72
N ASP A 2 13.05 -11.51 -4.81
CA ASP A 2 11.88 -10.64 -4.84
C ASP A 2 10.85 -11.22 -3.87
N ASP A 3 10.29 -10.40 -2.97
CA ASP A 3 9.33 -10.86 -1.94
C ASP A 3 8.12 -11.59 -2.56
N TYR A 4 7.83 -11.28 -3.83
CA TYR A 4 6.89 -11.97 -4.71
C TYR A 4 7.21 -13.46 -4.90
N GLU A 5 8.47 -13.78 -5.22
CA GLU A 5 8.90 -15.13 -5.54
C GLU A 5 8.82 -16.02 -4.30
N ALA A 6 9.25 -15.51 -3.15
CA ALA A 6 9.17 -16.21 -1.86
C ALA A 6 7.72 -16.50 -1.43
N MET A 7 6.79 -15.57 -1.66
CA MET A 7 5.36 -15.76 -1.34
C MET A 7 4.69 -16.76 -2.29
N THR A 8 5.00 -16.72 -3.59
CA THR A 8 4.44 -17.70 -4.56
C THR A 8 4.98 -19.11 -4.31
N GLU A 9 6.25 -19.22 -3.91
CA GLU A 9 6.85 -20.48 -3.49
C GLU A 9 6.22 -21.02 -2.19
N ALA A 10 5.92 -20.14 -1.24
CA ALA A 10 5.23 -20.52 -0.02
C ALA A 10 3.83 -21.11 -0.30
N VAL A 11 3.06 -20.52 -1.22
CA VAL A 11 1.73 -21.03 -1.62
C VAL A 11 1.84 -22.38 -2.35
N LYS A 12 2.85 -22.57 -3.20
CA LYS A 12 3.06 -23.85 -3.92
C LYS A 12 3.34 -25.01 -2.95
N ASN A 13 4.07 -24.74 -1.88
CA ASN A 13 4.43 -25.74 -0.88
C ASN A 13 3.41 -25.85 0.27
N ALA A 14 2.40 -24.97 0.31
CA ALA A 14 1.41 -24.97 1.36
C ALA A 14 0.37 -26.10 1.22
N ASP A 15 -0.15 -26.54 2.37
CA ASP A 15 -1.33 -27.39 2.45
C ASP A 15 -2.60 -26.54 2.33
N VAL A 16 -2.96 -26.23 1.08
CA VAL A 16 -4.14 -25.42 0.75
C VAL A 16 -5.46 -26.05 1.23
N LEU A 17 -5.51 -27.37 1.42
CA LEU A 17 -6.71 -28.05 1.93
C LEU A 17 -6.90 -27.81 3.42
N SER A 18 -5.83 -27.93 4.21
CA SER A 18 -5.86 -27.57 5.63
C SER A 18 -6.29 -26.12 5.81
N MET A 19 -5.78 -25.20 4.98
CA MET A 19 -6.16 -23.79 5.03
C MET A 19 -7.66 -23.58 4.74
N LEU A 20 -8.23 -24.30 3.75
CA LEU A 20 -9.66 -24.24 3.47
C LEU A 20 -10.51 -24.79 4.64
N GLN A 21 -10.05 -25.85 5.31
CA GLN A 21 -10.70 -26.36 6.52
C GLN A 21 -10.65 -25.33 7.66
N ASP A 22 -9.52 -24.67 7.85
CA ASP A 22 -9.37 -23.62 8.87
C ASP A 22 -10.32 -22.44 8.58
N VAL A 23 -10.46 -22.02 7.31
CA VAL A 23 -11.38 -20.94 6.91
C VAL A 23 -12.83 -21.30 7.20
N VAL A 24 -13.22 -22.57 7.01
CA VAL A 24 -14.57 -23.06 7.37
C VAL A 24 -14.73 -23.15 8.89
N ALA A 25 -13.67 -23.46 9.64
CA ALA A 25 -13.69 -23.53 11.09
C ALA A 25 -13.79 -22.15 11.77
N ILE A 26 -13.37 -21.08 11.10
CA ILE A 26 -13.55 -19.71 11.58
C ILE A 26 -15.05 -19.39 11.68
N ASP A 27 -15.43 -18.82 12.83
CA ASP A 27 -16.81 -18.38 13.07
C ASP A 27 -17.03 -17.05 12.34
N ALA A 28 -17.84 -17.07 11.29
CA ALA A 28 -18.07 -15.92 10.43
C ALA A 28 -19.45 -15.32 10.74
N HIS A 29 -19.43 -14.08 11.26
CA HIS A 29 -20.64 -13.38 11.69
C HIS A 29 -21.36 -12.62 10.57
N ASP A 30 -20.75 -12.50 9.39
CA ASP A 30 -21.29 -11.81 8.22
C ASP A 30 -21.90 -12.78 7.20
N GLU A 31 -23.00 -12.35 6.59
CA GLU A 31 -23.80 -13.12 5.64
C GLU A 31 -22.96 -13.58 4.42
N GLN A 32 -22.01 -12.77 3.98
CA GLN A 32 -21.13 -13.11 2.85
C GLN A 32 -20.13 -14.22 3.18
N SER A 33 -19.52 -14.18 4.36
CA SER A 33 -18.59 -15.23 4.78
C SER A 33 -19.30 -16.54 5.10
N GLN A 34 -20.58 -16.52 5.50
CA GLN A 34 -21.39 -17.72 5.61
C GLN A 34 -21.64 -18.38 4.25
N GLU A 35 -21.97 -17.60 3.22
CA GLU A 35 -22.13 -18.12 1.85
C GLU A 35 -20.82 -18.70 1.31
N ILE A 36 -19.69 -18.03 1.57
CA ILE A 36 -18.36 -18.52 1.16
C ILE A 36 -18.02 -19.83 1.89
N LYS A 37 -18.31 -19.91 3.19
CA LYS A 37 -18.11 -21.11 4.00
C LYS A 37 -18.91 -22.29 3.47
N GLU A 38 -20.18 -22.09 3.10
CA GLU A 38 -21.01 -23.13 2.50
C GLU A 38 -20.44 -23.64 1.18
N LYS A 39 -19.98 -22.72 0.31
CA LYS A 39 -19.35 -23.10 -0.97
C LYS A 39 -18.04 -23.86 -0.77
N ILE A 40 -17.19 -23.44 0.17
CA ILE A 40 -15.95 -24.17 0.49
C ILE A 40 -16.29 -25.56 1.05
N GLN A 41 -17.29 -25.65 1.91
CA GLN A 41 -17.73 -26.93 2.46
C GLN A 41 -18.28 -27.88 1.38
N ASP A 42 -19.01 -27.37 0.39
CA ASP A 42 -19.48 -28.18 -0.75
C ASP A 42 -18.33 -28.70 -1.60
N ILE A 43 -17.34 -27.83 -1.87
CA ILE A 43 -16.12 -28.21 -2.60
C ILE A 43 -15.33 -29.29 -1.84
N LEU A 44 -15.22 -29.18 -0.51
CA LEU A 44 -14.56 -30.20 0.32
C LEU A 44 -15.30 -31.54 0.29
N LYS A 45 -16.63 -31.55 0.28
CA LYS A 45 -17.42 -32.78 0.11
C LYS A 45 -17.21 -33.39 -1.27
N GLN A 46 -17.17 -32.58 -2.33
CA GLN A 46 -16.85 -33.07 -3.67
C GLN A 46 -15.43 -33.67 -3.71
N TYR A 47 -14.47 -33.06 -3.03
CA TYR A 47 -13.11 -33.57 -2.88
C TYR A 47 -13.05 -34.95 -2.20
N GLU A 48 -13.84 -35.18 -1.16
CA GLU A 48 -13.92 -36.48 -0.48
C GLU A 48 -14.55 -37.60 -1.33
N VAL A 49 -15.36 -37.26 -2.33
CA VAL A 49 -16.04 -38.22 -3.21
C VAL A 49 -15.26 -38.44 -4.52
N MET A 50 -14.33 -37.52 -4.87
CA MET A 50 -13.42 -37.68 -6.00
C MET A 50 -12.45 -38.86 -5.81
N GLY A 51 -12.03 -39.49 -6.91
CA GLY A 51 -10.99 -40.52 -6.90
C GLY A 51 -9.60 -39.94 -6.57
N GLU A 52 -8.65 -40.78 -6.13
CA GLU A 52 -7.32 -40.31 -5.70
C GLU A 52 -6.57 -39.52 -6.79
N GLU A 53 -6.72 -39.91 -8.06
CA GLU A 53 -6.12 -39.22 -9.21
C GLU A 53 -6.76 -37.85 -9.49
N ASP A 54 -8.08 -37.73 -9.31
CA ASP A 54 -8.78 -36.46 -9.49
C ASP A 54 -8.50 -35.47 -8.34
N ARG A 55 -8.26 -36.00 -7.13
CA ARG A 55 -7.92 -35.20 -5.95
C ARG A 55 -6.57 -34.50 -6.09
N THR A 56 -5.56 -35.18 -6.60
CA THR A 56 -4.23 -34.58 -6.80
C THR A 56 -4.32 -33.48 -7.86
N LEU A 57 -5.01 -33.73 -8.97
CA LEU A 57 -5.28 -32.74 -10.01
C LEU A 57 -6.06 -31.53 -9.49
N PHE A 58 -7.04 -31.74 -8.62
CA PHE A 58 -7.79 -30.65 -7.99
C PHE A 58 -6.89 -29.77 -7.12
N VAL A 59 -6.05 -30.37 -6.26
CA VAL A 59 -5.12 -29.63 -5.39
C VAL A 59 -4.12 -28.84 -6.21
N ASP A 60 -3.58 -29.42 -7.28
CA ASP A 60 -2.62 -28.74 -8.15
C ASP A 60 -3.26 -27.52 -8.84
N ARG A 61 -4.46 -27.69 -9.42
CA ARG A 61 -5.21 -26.57 -10.02
C ARG A 61 -5.57 -25.48 -9.01
N LEU A 62 -5.92 -25.88 -7.78
CA LEU A 62 -6.23 -24.94 -6.72
C LEU A 62 -4.98 -24.13 -6.32
N LYS A 63 -3.83 -24.78 -6.18
CA LYS A 63 -2.55 -24.10 -5.91
C LYS A 63 -2.19 -23.12 -7.02
N GLU A 64 -2.34 -23.52 -8.28
CA GLU A 64 -2.08 -22.67 -9.44
C GLU A 64 -3.00 -21.43 -9.44
N ALA A 65 -4.30 -21.63 -9.29
CA ALA A 65 -5.28 -20.54 -9.27
C ALA A 65 -5.08 -19.56 -8.09
N LEU A 66 -4.71 -20.06 -6.91
CA LEU A 66 -4.39 -19.21 -5.75
C LEU A 66 -3.11 -18.43 -5.96
N THR A 67 -2.08 -19.05 -6.55
CA THR A 67 -0.82 -18.38 -6.89
C THR A 67 -1.05 -17.27 -7.92
N GLU A 68 -1.87 -17.52 -8.94
CA GLU A 68 -2.22 -16.54 -9.96
C GLU A 68 -3.05 -15.38 -9.40
N LYS A 69 -4.04 -15.65 -8.55
CA LYS A 69 -4.81 -14.55 -7.93
C LYS A 69 -3.97 -13.73 -6.97
N LEU A 70 -3.08 -14.37 -6.22
CA LEU A 70 -2.17 -13.66 -5.32
C LEU A 70 -1.20 -12.77 -6.11
N SER A 71 -0.67 -13.26 -7.23
CA SER A 71 0.24 -12.48 -8.08
C SER A 71 -0.45 -11.26 -8.67
N MET A 72 -1.67 -11.42 -9.18
CA MET A 72 -2.48 -10.31 -9.71
C MET A 72 -2.75 -9.23 -8.66
N LYS A 73 -3.18 -9.62 -7.46
CA LYS A 73 -3.51 -8.67 -6.38
C LYS A 73 -2.28 -7.90 -5.88
N MET A 74 -1.11 -8.53 -5.89
CA MET A 74 0.13 -7.86 -5.48
C MET A 74 0.61 -6.85 -6.54
N GLN A 75 0.51 -7.19 -7.82
CA GLN A 75 0.85 -6.28 -8.92
C GLN A 75 -0.02 -5.01 -8.92
N GLU A 76 -1.27 -5.11 -8.48
CA GLU A 76 -2.17 -3.94 -8.38
C GLU A 76 -1.77 -2.96 -7.27
N ASN A 77 -1.03 -3.39 -6.25
CA ASN A 77 -0.81 -2.60 -5.03
C ASN A 77 0.46 -1.72 -5.07
N ASP A 78 1.34 -1.89 -6.06
CA ASP A 78 2.63 -1.17 -6.17
C ASP A 78 2.48 0.34 -6.43
N PHE A 79 1.32 0.80 -6.89
CA PHE A 79 1.09 2.23 -7.20
C PHE A 79 0.43 3.04 -6.07
N SER A 80 0.12 2.43 -4.93
CA SER A 80 -0.72 3.05 -3.89
C SER A 80 -0.06 4.27 -3.21
N TYR A 81 1.27 4.29 -3.08
CA TYR A 81 1.99 5.36 -2.36
C TYR A 81 2.55 6.47 -3.26
N TRP A 82 2.59 6.26 -4.57
CA TRP A 82 3.04 7.25 -5.54
C TRP A 82 2.36 8.63 -5.40
N PRO A 83 1.02 8.72 -5.26
CA PRO A 83 0.36 10.01 -5.07
C PRO A 83 0.75 10.71 -3.76
N MET A 84 1.10 9.97 -2.70
CA MET A 84 1.55 10.55 -1.43
C MET A 84 2.91 11.24 -1.58
N PHE A 85 3.86 10.63 -2.28
CA PHE A 85 5.16 11.24 -2.56
C PHE A 85 5.05 12.51 -3.41
N VAL A 86 4.18 12.49 -4.43
CA VAL A 86 3.90 13.67 -5.27
C VAL A 86 3.30 14.80 -4.44
N ALA A 87 2.37 14.50 -3.54
CA ALA A 87 1.76 15.50 -2.65
C ALA A 87 2.78 16.13 -1.70
N VAL A 88 3.63 15.32 -1.06
CA VAL A 88 4.69 15.79 -0.16
C VAL A 88 5.69 16.68 -0.90
N PHE A 89 6.12 16.26 -2.09
CA PHE A 89 7.04 17.05 -2.92
C PHE A 89 6.45 18.41 -3.33
N PHE A 90 5.16 18.42 -3.70
CA PHE A 90 4.46 19.65 -4.06
C PHE A 90 4.37 20.61 -2.88
N VAL A 91 3.98 20.13 -1.70
CA VAL A 91 3.90 20.95 -0.48
C VAL A 91 5.28 21.49 -0.08
N ALA A 92 6.32 20.66 -0.11
CA ALA A 92 7.69 21.08 0.15
C ALA A 92 8.15 22.17 -0.83
N SER A 93 7.83 22.03 -2.11
CA SER A 93 8.14 23.00 -3.16
C SER A 93 7.45 24.35 -2.91
N VAL A 94 6.18 24.34 -2.49
CA VAL A 94 5.44 25.57 -2.12
C VAL A 94 6.10 26.22 -0.90
N ILE A 95 6.43 25.46 0.15
CA ILE A 95 7.08 26.01 1.35
C ILE A 95 8.45 26.61 1.02
N VAL A 96 9.27 25.96 0.18
CA VAL A 96 10.57 26.48 -0.21
C VAL A 96 10.43 27.71 -1.09
N PHE A 97 9.52 27.69 -2.07
CA PHE A 97 9.31 28.82 -2.98
C PHE A 97 8.77 30.05 -2.26
N PHE A 98 7.72 29.88 -1.45
CA PHE A 98 7.16 30.96 -0.65
C PHE A 98 8.07 31.34 0.50
N GLY A 99 8.71 30.39 1.18
CA GLY A 99 9.68 30.65 2.24
C GLY A 99 10.88 31.46 1.76
N TYR A 100 11.44 31.13 0.59
CA TYR A 100 12.49 31.94 -0.04
C TYR A 100 12.01 33.34 -0.40
N LYS A 101 10.80 33.45 -0.98
CA LYS A 101 10.20 34.75 -1.33
C LYS A 101 9.86 35.58 -0.09
N LEU A 102 9.41 34.94 1.01
CA LEU A 102 9.13 35.56 2.30
C LEU A 102 10.43 36.06 2.94
N TYR A 103 11.45 35.22 2.98
CA TYR A 103 12.77 35.54 3.49
C TYR A 103 13.36 36.75 2.75
N LYS A 104 13.33 36.72 1.41
CA LYS A 104 13.78 37.84 0.58
C LYS A 104 12.97 39.11 0.85
N SER A 105 11.64 39.01 0.94
CA SER A 105 10.76 40.17 1.19
C SER A 105 10.96 40.79 2.58
N ILE A 106 11.17 39.97 3.62
CA ILE A 106 11.43 40.44 4.97
C ILE A 106 12.82 41.10 5.03
N LYS A 107 13.85 40.47 4.47
CA LYS A 107 15.22 40.99 4.45
C LYS A 107 15.34 42.33 3.71
N GLU A 108 14.63 42.49 2.59
CA GLU A 108 14.58 43.78 1.88
C GLU A 108 13.86 44.88 2.68
N LYS A 109 12.84 44.53 3.49
CA LYS A 109 12.15 45.49 4.36
C LYS A 109 12.99 45.91 5.56
N GLU A 110 13.80 45.03 6.13
CA GLU A 110 14.71 45.35 7.23
C GLU A 110 15.87 46.24 6.78
N MET A 111 16.49 45.94 5.63
CA MET A 111 17.52 46.80 5.04
C MET A 111 17.03 48.24 4.82
N LYS A 112 15.82 48.41 4.27
CA LYS A 112 15.23 49.75 4.05
C LYS A 112 14.91 50.48 5.35
N LYS A 113 14.68 49.78 6.46
CA LYS A 113 14.47 50.41 7.78
C LYS A 113 15.79 50.85 8.40
N GLU A 114 16.85 50.07 8.25
CA GLU A 114 18.19 50.46 8.72
C GLU A 114 18.76 51.64 7.92
N GLU A 115 18.64 51.65 6.60
CA GLU A 115 19.08 52.78 5.78
C GLU A 115 18.33 54.07 6.15
N LYS A 116 17.01 53.99 6.38
CA LYS A 116 16.20 55.13 6.83
C LYS A 116 16.59 55.61 8.23
N LYS A 117 17.05 54.74 9.13
CA LYS A 117 17.57 55.14 10.44
C LYS A 117 18.96 55.78 10.33
N LYS A 118 19.85 55.23 9.51
CA LYS A 118 21.21 55.78 9.28
C LYS A 118 21.16 57.16 8.62
N GLN A 119 20.29 57.36 7.63
CA GLN A 119 20.09 58.68 7.00
C GLN A 119 19.49 59.72 7.97
N LYS A 120 18.65 59.30 8.92
CA LYS A 120 18.12 60.22 9.95
C LYS A 120 19.16 60.59 11.00
N GLN A 121 20.12 59.71 11.32
CA GLN A 121 21.20 60.01 12.24
C GLN A 121 22.30 60.87 11.61
N SER A 122 22.63 60.67 10.33
CA SER A 122 23.61 61.51 9.63
C SER A 122 23.10 62.92 9.37
N LYS A 123 21.80 63.10 9.13
CA LYS A 123 21.16 64.43 9.02
C LYS A 123 20.97 65.17 10.35
N LYS A 124 21.11 64.49 11.50
CA LYS A 124 21.12 65.10 12.84
C LYS A 124 22.53 65.46 13.33
N LYS A 125 23.57 64.94 12.66
CA LYS A 125 24.99 65.16 13.01
C LYS A 125 25.72 66.10 12.05
N LYS A 126 25.06 66.57 10.99
CA LYS A 126 25.47 67.71 10.16
C LYS A 126 24.58 68.88 10.52
#